data_AF-A0A376FIE8-F1
#
_entry.id   AF-A0A376FIE8-F1
#
_cell.length_a   1.000
_cell.length_b   1.000
_cell.length_c   1.000
_cell.angle_alpha   90.00
_cell.angle_beta   90.00
_cell.angle_gamma   90.00
#
_symmetry.space_group_name_H-M   'P 1'
#
loop_
_entity.id
_entity.type
_entity.pdbx_description
1 polymer ?
#
loop_
_entity_poly.entity_id
_entity_poly.type
_entity_poly.pdbx_seq_one_letter_code
_entity_poly.pdbx_strand_id
1 'polypeptide(L)'
;MITNSTYDGLLYNTNWIKQTLDVPSIHFDSAWVPYTNFHPIYAGKSGMSGERVPGKVFFETQSTHKMLAAFSQASLIHIKGEYDEDTFNEAFMMHTTTSPSYPLVASIETAAAMLRGNPGKRLHQPFGRTRAAFPQRGAAAER
;
A
#
# COMPACT_ATOMS: atom_id res chain seq x y z
N MET A 1 7.74 8.80 -10.34
CA MET A 1 7.40 7.55 -9.65
C MET A 1 8.43 7.29 -8.57
N ILE A 2 8.01 6.84 -7.38
CA ILE A 2 8.88 6.56 -6.23
C ILE A 2 8.47 5.21 -5.64
N THR A 3 9.39 4.26 -5.50
CA THR A 3 9.13 2.98 -4.82
C THR A 3 9.16 3.19 -3.31
N ASN A 4 8.04 2.95 -2.62
CA ASN A 4 7.93 3.11 -1.18
C ASN A 4 7.07 1.98 -0.57
N SER A 5 7.61 1.09 0.26
CA SER A 5 9.00 1.04 0.75
C SER A 5 9.98 0.53 -0.31
N THR A 6 11.28 0.63 -0.01
CA THR A 6 12.27 -0.26 -0.67
C THR A 6 11.96 -1.72 -0.37
N TYR A 7 12.58 -2.63 -1.13
CA TYR A 7 12.43 -4.08 -0.92
C TYR A 7 12.82 -4.51 0.50
N ASP A 8 13.91 -3.95 1.05
CA ASP A 8 14.41 -4.26 2.40
C ASP A 8 13.61 -3.57 3.53
N GLY A 9 12.50 -2.90 3.20
CA GLY A 9 11.59 -2.32 4.19
C GLY A 9 11.96 -0.91 4.67
N LEU A 10 12.74 -0.15 3.90
CA LEU A 10 12.98 1.27 4.20
C LEU A 10 11.79 2.09 3.71
N LEU A 11 11.04 2.69 4.66
CA LEU A 11 9.93 3.58 4.36
C LEU A 11 10.38 5.04 4.32
N TYR A 12 9.86 5.79 3.35
CA TYR A 12 10.12 7.22 3.23
C TYR A 12 9.19 8.04 4.13
N ASN A 13 9.63 9.24 4.50
CA ASN A 13 8.74 10.27 5.02
C ASN A 13 7.94 10.86 3.86
N THR A 14 6.73 10.35 3.63
CA THR A 14 5.88 10.77 2.52
C THR A 14 5.36 12.18 2.71
N ASN A 15 5.22 12.68 3.94
CA ASN A 15 4.82 14.07 4.18
C ASN A 15 5.87 15.04 3.64
N TRP A 16 7.15 14.76 3.91
CA TRP A 16 8.26 15.55 3.39
C TRP A 16 8.32 15.53 1.86
N ILE A 17 8.14 14.35 1.24
CA ILE A 17 8.11 14.22 -0.22
C ILE A 17 6.98 15.06 -0.83
N LYS A 18 5.77 14.96 -0.28
CA LYS A 18 4.59 15.71 -0.78
C LYS A 18 4.78 17.23 -0.72
N GLN A 19 5.46 17.71 0.32
CA GLN A 19 5.75 19.13 0.52
C GLN A 19 6.91 19.63 -0.35
N THR A 20 7.94 18.81 -0.53
CA THR A 20 9.21 19.25 -1.15
C THR A 20 9.24 19.05 -2.66
N LEU A 21 8.65 17.96 -3.16
CA LEU A 21 8.72 17.65 -4.58
C LEU A 21 7.68 18.45 -5.36
N ASP A 22 8.13 19.43 -6.14
CA ASP A 22 7.27 20.32 -6.93
C ASP A 22 6.89 19.70 -8.28
N VAL A 23 6.07 18.64 -8.22
CA VAL A 23 5.46 18.02 -9.39
C VAL A 23 3.95 17.83 -9.16
N PRO A 24 3.13 17.94 -10.21
CA PRO A 24 1.67 17.87 -10.08
C PRO A 24 1.15 16.45 -9.84
N SER A 25 1.92 15.42 -10.21
CA SER A 25 1.53 14.01 -10.04
C SER A 25 2.66 13.19 -9.43
N ILE A 26 2.37 12.49 -8.33
CA ILE A 26 3.33 11.59 -7.67
C ILE A 26 2.72 10.21 -7.55
N HIS A 27 3.35 9.23 -8.19
CA HIS A 27 3.02 7.82 -8.06
C HIS A 27 3.97 7.13 -7.10
N PHE A 28 3.43 6.62 -5.99
CA PHE A 28 4.09 5.73 -5.06
C PHE A 28 3.85 4.26 -5.46
N ASP A 29 4.91 3.54 -5.81
CA ASP A 29 4.85 2.10 -5.95
C ASP A 29 4.98 1.46 -4.56
N SER A 30 3.83 1.08 -4.00
CA SER A 30 3.65 0.52 -2.67
C SER A 30 3.34 -0.98 -2.69
N ALA A 31 3.83 -1.70 -3.69
CA ALA A 31 3.58 -3.13 -3.83
C ALA A 31 3.92 -3.95 -2.56
N TRP A 32 4.89 -3.51 -1.77
CA TRP A 32 5.37 -4.18 -0.55
C TRP A 32 4.67 -3.74 0.75
N VAL A 33 3.86 -2.68 0.72
CA VAL A 33 3.32 -2.05 1.94
C VAL A 33 1.80 -1.76 1.90
N PRO A 34 0.95 -2.68 1.41
CA PRO A 34 -0.50 -2.46 1.34
C PRO A 34 -1.20 -2.36 2.72
N TYR A 35 -0.50 -2.70 3.80
CA TYR A 35 -1.00 -2.72 5.17
C TYR A 35 -0.81 -1.40 5.94
N THR A 36 -0.18 -0.39 5.32
CA THR A 36 0.24 0.85 6.00
C THR A 36 -0.90 1.64 6.61
N ASN A 37 -2.13 1.53 6.09
CA ASN A 37 -3.28 2.24 6.63
C ASN A 37 -3.84 1.63 7.94
N PHE A 38 -3.39 0.44 8.34
CA PHE A 38 -3.99 -0.31 9.46
C PHE A 38 -3.19 -0.27 10.77
N HIS A 39 -2.00 0.35 10.77
CA HIS A 39 -1.21 0.51 11.99
C HIS A 39 -0.61 1.92 12.11
N PRO A 40 -0.75 2.61 13.27
CA PRO A 40 -0.34 4.01 13.43
C PRO A 40 1.16 4.28 13.26
N ILE A 41 2.02 3.27 13.39
CA ILE A 41 3.47 3.42 13.16
C ILE A 41 3.80 3.87 11.74
N TYR A 42 2.91 3.61 10.77
CA TYR A 42 3.10 3.98 9.36
C TYR A 42 2.47 5.34 9.02
N ALA A 43 1.92 6.06 10.00
CA ALA A 43 1.46 7.43 9.79
C ALA A 43 2.60 8.29 9.22
N GLY A 44 2.31 9.02 8.14
CA GLY A 44 3.27 9.84 7.40
C GLY A 44 4.27 9.05 6.54
N LYS A 45 4.06 7.75 6.34
CA LYS A 45 4.97 6.85 5.59
C LYS A 45 4.33 6.15 4.38
N SER A 46 3.07 6.46 4.08
CA SER A 46 2.33 5.92 2.93
C SER A 46 1.88 7.05 2.02
N GLY A 47 1.82 6.78 0.71
CA GLY A 47 1.32 7.73 -0.28
C GLY A 47 -0.11 8.19 0.03
N MET A 48 -0.93 7.31 0.59
CA MET A 48 -2.28 7.61 1.05
C MET A 48 -2.37 8.21 2.46
N SER A 49 -1.26 8.43 3.18
CA SER A 49 -1.29 9.08 4.49
C SER A 49 -1.61 10.58 4.39
N GLY A 50 -2.41 11.10 5.34
CA GLY A 50 -2.74 12.53 5.44
C GLY A 50 -3.79 13.01 4.43
N GLU A 51 -3.95 14.33 4.36
CA GLU A 51 -4.97 14.98 3.53
C GLU A 51 -4.53 15.16 2.06
N ARG A 52 -5.48 15.60 1.23
CA ARG A 52 -5.20 16.04 -0.15
C ARG A 52 -4.29 17.28 -0.12
N VAL A 53 -3.47 17.41 -1.16
CA VAL A 53 -2.63 18.61 -1.39
C VAL A 53 -3.17 19.30 -2.65
N PRO A 54 -3.61 20.56 -2.57
CA PRO A 54 -4.12 21.29 -3.73
C PRO A 54 -3.11 21.30 -4.89
N GLY A 55 -3.59 21.11 -6.12
CA GLY A 55 -2.76 21.07 -7.32
C GLY A 55 -1.90 19.80 -7.48
N LYS A 56 -2.03 18.81 -6.59
CA LYS A 56 -1.32 17.53 -6.68
C LYS A 56 -2.27 16.33 -6.66
N VAL A 57 -1.93 15.33 -7.45
CA VAL A 57 -2.55 14.01 -7.42
C VAL A 57 -1.53 12.96 -6.96
N PHE A 58 -1.97 12.08 -6.06
CA PHE A 58 -1.17 10.98 -5.55
C PHE A 58 -1.77 9.66 -6.01
N PHE A 59 -0.93 8.79 -6.56
CA PHE A 59 -1.27 7.41 -6.89
C PHE A 59 -0.52 6.47 -5.96
N GLU A 60 -1.18 5.41 -5.52
CA GLU A 60 -0.54 4.33 -4.80
C GLU A 60 -0.94 2.99 -5.42
N THR A 61 0.02 2.28 -6.02
CA THR A 61 -0.19 0.92 -6.55
C THR A 61 0.21 -0.11 -5.52
N GLN A 62 -0.68 -1.04 -5.22
CA GLN A 62 -0.48 -2.06 -4.20
C GLN A 62 -0.72 -3.46 -4.79
N SER A 63 0.22 -4.38 -4.56
CA SER A 63 0.03 -5.79 -4.86
C SER A 63 -0.64 -6.46 -3.65
N THR A 64 -1.97 -6.46 -3.62
CA THR A 64 -2.76 -7.08 -2.56
C THR A 64 -2.32 -8.52 -2.31
N HIS A 65 -2.03 -9.28 -3.36
CA HIS A 65 -1.58 -10.67 -3.28
C HIS A 65 -0.19 -10.90 -2.66
N LYS A 66 0.67 -9.87 -2.53
CA LYS A 66 2.00 -10.05 -1.94
C LYS A 66 1.94 -10.08 -0.41
N MET A 67 1.19 -9.14 0.16
CA MET A 67 1.28 -8.83 1.60
C MET A 67 -0.11 -8.77 2.28
N LEU A 68 -1.20 -9.03 1.56
CA LEU A 68 -2.55 -9.24 2.08
C LEU A 68 -3.11 -10.56 1.54
N ALA A 69 -4.28 -10.98 2.05
CA ALA A 69 -4.90 -12.25 1.71
C ALA A 69 -5.78 -12.15 0.45
N ALA A 70 -5.18 -12.11 -0.73
CA ALA A 70 -5.87 -12.14 -2.03
C ALA A 70 -5.16 -13.07 -3.04
N PHE A 71 -5.84 -13.49 -4.10
CA PHE A 71 -5.25 -14.37 -5.11
C PHE A 71 -4.15 -13.67 -5.92
N SER A 72 -3.20 -14.43 -6.44
CA SER A 72 -2.19 -13.94 -7.38
C SER A 72 -2.82 -13.08 -8.50
N GLN A 73 -2.13 -12.02 -8.90
CA GLN A 73 -2.59 -10.95 -9.81
C GLN A 73 -3.55 -9.92 -9.18
N ALA A 74 -4.10 -10.15 -7.99
CA ALA A 74 -4.89 -9.14 -7.29
C ALA A 74 -4.06 -7.89 -6.92
N SER A 75 -4.50 -6.71 -7.35
CA SER A 75 -3.86 -5.44 -7.08
C SER A 75 -4.87 -4.29 -6.96
N LEU A 76 -4.45 -3.17 -6.38
CA LEU A 76 -5.27 -1.98 -6.18
C LEU A 76 -4.50 -0.74 -6.65
N ILE A 77 -5.22 0.19 -7.26
CA ILE A 77 -4.77 1.56 -7.53
C ILE A 77 -5.57 2.48 -6.61
N HIS A 78 -4.90 3.17 -5.71
CA HIS A 78 -5.52 4.21 -4.87
C HIS A 78 -5.16 5.57 -5.44
N ILE A 79 -6.16 6.44 -5.57
CA ILE A 79 -6.00 7.80 -6.10
C ILE A 79 -6.42 8.80 -5.02
N LYS A 80 -5.58 9.80 -4.77
CA LYS A 80 -5.87 10.91 -3.85
C LYS A 80 -5.55 12.24 -4.51
N GLY A 81 -6.58 12.97 -4.88
CA GLY A 81 -6.49 14.24 -5.59
C GLY A 81 -7.61 14.35 -6.62
N GLU A 82 -7.50 15.32 -7.49
CA GLU A 82 -8.36 15.46 -8.67
C GLU A 82 -7.69 14.75 -9.86
N TYR A 83 -8.48 14.03 -10.65
CA TYR A 83 -8.05 13.35 -11.86
C TYR A 83 -9.24 13.29 -12.83
N ASP A 84 -8.93 13.13 -14.12
CA ASP A 84 -9.93 12.88 -15.15
C ASP A 84 -10.32 11.40 -15.12
N GLU A 85 -11.54 11.11 -14.68
CA GLU A 85 -12.04 9.75 -14.53
C GLU A 85 -12.24 9.04 -15.88
N ASP A 86 -12.70 9.75 -16.92
CA ASP A 86 -12.94 9.16 -18.24
C ASP A 86 -11.60 8.78 -18.88
N THR A 87 -10.64 9.71 -18.89
CA THR A 87 -9.30 9.44 -19.42
C THR A 87 -8.59 8.33 -18.63
N PHE A 88 -8.76 8.31 -17.29
CA PHE A 88 -8.20 7.24 -16.47
C PHE A 88 -8.85 5.89 -16.77
N ASN A 89 -10.17 5.85 -16.95
CA ASN A 89 -10.91 4.64 -17.24
C ASN A 89 -10.56 4.08 -18.63
N GLU A 90 -10.35 4.93 -19.63
CA GLU A 90 -9.83 4.52 -20.94
C GLU A 90 -8.46 3.83 -20.79
N ALA A 91 -7.52 4.45 -20.07
CA ALA A 91 -6.21 3.86 -19.81
C ALA A 91 -6.30 2.54 -19.02
N PHE A 92 -7.24 2.45 -18.07
CA PHE A 92 -7.51 1.24 -17.30
C PHE A 92 -8.05 0.11 -18.20
N MET A 93 -9.00 0.41 -19.09
CA MET A 93 -9.58 -0.54 -20.03
C MET A 93 -8.57 -1.03 -21.08
N MET A 94 -7.59 -0.22 -21.49
CA MET A 94 -6.51 -0.66 -22.39
C MET A 94 -5.68 -1.83 -21.82
N HIS A 95 -5.60 -1.96 -20.50
CA HIS A 95 -4.77 -2.96 -19.82
C HIS A 95 -5.60 -4.05 -19.12
N THR A 96 -6.92 -3.88 -19.07
CA THR A 96 -7.83 -4.80 -18.39
C THR A 96 -8.55 -5.65 -19.42
N THR A 97 -8.59 -6.97 -19.18
CA THR A 97 -9.36 -7.88 -20.03
C THR A 97 -10.85 -7.52 -20.01
N THR A 98 -11.52 -7.67 -21.15
CA THR A 98 -12.98 -7.52 -21.27
C THR A 98 -13.75 -8.67 -20.57
N SER A 99 -13.06 -9.69 -20.09
CA SER A 99 -13.64 -10.85 -19.38
C SER A 99 -12.87 -11.12 -18.08
N PRO A 100 -13.06 -10.30 -17.03
CA PRO A 100 -12.31 -10.43 -15.78
C PRO A 100 -12.72 -11.69 -15.01
N SER A 101 -11.76 -12.25 -14.27
CA SER A 101 -11.99 -13.39 -13.37
C SER A 101 -12.74 -12.94 -12.11
N TYR A 102 -13.99 -13.36 -11.96
CA TYR A 102 -14.83 -13.02 -10.81
C TYR A 102 -14.24 -13.52 -9.47
N PRO A 103 -13.67 -14.73 -9.36
CA PRO A 103 -12.98 -15.16 -8.15
C PRO A 103 -11.81 -14.25 -7.76
N LEU A 104 -11.07 -13.70 -8.74
CA LEU A 104 -10.00 -12.76 -8.48
C LEU A 104 -10.55 -11.45 -7.90
N VAL A 105 -11.60 -10.90 -8.52
CA VAL A 105 -12.29 -9.69 -8.04
C VAL A 105 -12.83 -9.88 -6.62
N ALA A 106 -13.52 -11.00 -6.36
CA ALA A 106 -14.04 -11.33 -5.04
C ALA A 106 -12.94 -11.47 -3.98
N SER A 107 -11.75 -11.97 -4.35
CA SER A 107 -10.62 -12.07 -3.41
C SER A 107 -10.09 -10.70 -2.97
N ILE A 108 -10.13 -9.69 -3.85
CA ILE A 108 -9.74 -8.30 -3.52
C ILE A 108 -10.72 -7.71 -2.50
N GLU A 109 -12.02 -7.85 -2.75
CA GLU A 109 -13.05 -7.34 -1.84
C GLU A 109 -12.99 -8.04 -0.48
N THR A 110 -12.78 -9.37 -0.48
CA THR A 110 -12.61 -10.15 0.75
C THR A 110 -11.39 -9.68 1.54
N ALA A 111 -10.26 -9.42 0.88
CA ALA A 111 -9.07 -8.89 1.54
C ALA A 111 -9.34 -7.53 2.20
N ALA A 112 -10.06 -6.63 1.53
CA ALA A 112 -10.46 -5.35 2.11
C ALA A 112 -11.41 -5.53 3.31
N ALA A 113 -12.36 -6.46 3.22
CA ALA A 113 -13.30 -6.78 4.30
C ALA A 113 -12.59 -7.34 5.54
N MET A 114 -11.58 -8.20 5.37
CA MET A 114 -10.76 -8.73 6.46
C MET A 114 -10.03 -7.64 7.25
N LEU A 115 -9.71 -6.51 6.60
CA LEU A 115 -8.97 -5.40 7.19
C LEU A 115 -9.87 -4.31 7.77
N ARG A 116 -11.19 -4.46 7.64
CA ARG A 116 -12.16 -3.46 8.07
C ARG A 116 -12.25 -3.40 9.61
N GLY A 117 -12.16 -2.20 10.16
CA GLY A 117 -12.42 -1.92 11.57
C GLY A 117 -11.40 -2.50 12.55
N ASN A 118 -11.85 -2.75 13.78
CA ASN A 118 -10.99 -3.23 14.87
C ASN A 118 -10.39 -4.63 14.63
N PRO A 119 -11.09 -5.61 14.01
CA PRO A 119 -10.48 -6.89 13.66
C PRO A 119 -9.25 -6.75 12.75
N GLY A 120 -9.34 -5.93 11.71
CA GLY A 120 -8.22 -5.66 10.80
C GLY A 120 -7.03 -5.01 11.50
N LYS A 121 -7.29 -4.03 12.38
CA LYS A 121 -6.23 -3.42 13.21
C LYS A 121 -5.54 -4.45 14.10
N ARG A 122 -6.29 -5.39 14.68
CA ARG A 122 -5.74 -6.47 15.52
C ARG A 122 -4.85 -7.43 14.73
N LEU A 123 -5.17 -7.71 13.46
CA LEU A 123 -4.35 -8.55 12.59
C LEU A 123 -2.94 -7.98 12.41
N HIS A 124 -2.82 -6.65 12.37
CA HIS A 124 -1.55 -5.94 12.19
C HIS A 124 -0.90 -5.45 13.48
N GLN A 125 -1.53 -5.70 14.64
CA GLN A 125 -0.84 -5.47 15.90
C GLN A 125 0.29 -6.50 16.04
N PRO A 126 1.47 -6.09 16.53
CA PRO A 126 2.48 -7.05 16.91
C PRO A 126 1.86 -7.98 17.96
N PHE A 127 1.71 -9.26 17.61
CA PHE A 127 1.39 -10.29 18.57
C PHE A 127 2.48 -10.20 19.63
N GLY A 128 2.14 -9.76 20.84
CA GLY A 128 3.10 -9.37 21.90
C GLY A 128 4.07 -10.47 22.37
N ARG A 129 4.20 -11.56 21.62
CA ARG A 129 5.11 -12.68 21.88
C ARG A 129 5.88 -13.20 20.67
N THR A 130 5.49 -12.94 19.42
CA THR A 130 6.06 -13.73 18.30
C THR A 130 7.26 -13.07 17.61
N ARG A 131 7.34 -11.74 17.54
CA ARG A 131 8.50 -11.04 16.94
C ARG A 131 9.67 -10.82 17.89
N ALA A 132 9.40 -10.71 19.19
CA ALA A 132 10.45 -10.71 20.21
C ALA A 132 11.02 -12.12 20.49
N ALA A 133 10.36 -13.18 19.99
CA ALA A 133 10.75 -14.57 20.23
C ALA A 133 11.56 -15.22 19.10
N PHE A 134 11.81 -14.53 17.99
CA PHE A 134 12.95 -14.88 17.13
C PHE A 134 14.14 -14.10 17.67
N PRO A 135 15.04 -14.72 18.45
CA PRO A 135 16.20 -14.00 18.95
C PRO A 135 17.04 -13.60 17.73
N GLN A 136 17.66 -12.43 17.80
CA GLN A 136 18.79 -12.06 16.96
C GLN A 136 19.95 -13.04 17.22
N ARG A 137 19.82 -14.32 16.83
CA ARG A 137 20.87 -15.33 16.99
C ARG A 137 22.11 -15.02 16.15
N GLY A 138 22.04 -14.04 15.24
CA GLY A 138 23.19 -13.57 14.47
C GLY A 138 24.09 -12.57 15.19
N ALA A 139 23.61 -11.84 16.20
CA ALA A 139 24.39 -10.79 16.85
C ALA A 139 25.28 -11.30 18.02
N ALA A 140 25.07 -12.54 18.45
CA ALA A 140 25.81 -13.16 19.56
C ALA A 140 26.95 -14.08 19.10
N ALA A 141 27.20 -14.21 17.79
CA ALA A 141 28.23 -15.10 17.23
C ALA A 141 29.59 -14.41 16.96
N GLU A 142 29.72 -13.11 17.24
CA GLU A 142 30.94 -12.32 16.98
C GLU A 142 31.52 -11.66 18.25
N ARG A 143 31.46 -12.34 19.41
CA ARG A 143 32.21 -11.91 20.61
C ARG A 143 32.99 -13.07 21.21
#